data_AF-F8P918-F1
#
_entry.id   AF-F8P918-F1
#
_cell.length_a   1.000
_cell.length_b   1.000
_cell.length_c   1.000
_cell.angle_alpha   90.00
_cell.angle_beta   90.00
_cell.angle_gamma   90.00
#
_symmetry.space_group_name_H-M   'P 1'
#
loop_
_entity.id
_entity.type
_entity.pdbx_description
1 polymer ?
#
loop_
_entity_poly.entity_id
_entity_poly.type
_entity_poly.pdbx_seq_one_letter_code
_entity_poly.pdbx_strand_id
1 'polypeptide(L)' 'IHPVFNEAILSPYHAPKFLNQPISSRPPPEIVEGIDEYEVESIIASRPTKLKGSKLDYLIHWHGYPVSERT' A
#
# COMPACT_ATOMS: atom_id res chain seq x y z
N ILE A 1 -5.15 10.97 -20.71
CA ILE A 1 -3.90 10.87 -19.92
C ILE A 1 -3.71 9.40 -19.64
N HIS A 2 -2.65 8.78 -20.17
CA HIS A 2 -2.39 7.35 -20.00
C HIS A 2 -1.37 7.15 -18.86
N PRO A 3 -1.52 6.14 -18.01
CA PRO A 3 -0.50 5.77 -17.03
C PRO A 3 0.68 5.11 -17.76
N VAL A 4 1.56 5.91 -18.34
CA VAL A 4 2.78 5.44 -19.01
C VAL A 4 3.91 5.42 -18.00
N PHE A 5 4.47 4.24 -17.74
CA PHE A 5 5.67 4.06 -16.94
C PHE A 5 6.86 3.76 -17.87
N ASN A 6 8.03 4.33 -17.57
CA ASN A 6 9.23 4.10 -18.37
C ASN A 6 9.90 2.79 -17.94
N GLU A 7 9.87 1.79 -18.82
CA GLU A 7 10.49 0.47 -18.59
C GLU A 7 12.00 0.57 -18.28
N ALA A 8 12.70 1.58 -18.79
CA ALA A 8 14.12 1.78 -18.53
C ALA A 8 14.45 2.09 -17.05
N ILE A 9 13.45 2.41 -16.23
CA ILE A 9 13.60 2.66 -14.79
C ILE A 9 13.40 1.37 -13.98
N LEU A 10 12.95 0.26 -14.60
CA LEU A 10 12.83 -1.02 -13.92
C LEU A 10 14.21 -1.61 -13.62
N SER A 11 14.42 -2.00 -12.36
CA SER A 11 15.53 -2.85 -11.96
C SER A 11 15.07 -4.31 -11.89
N PRO A 12 15.92 -5.28 -12.31
CA PRO A 12 15.59 -6.70 -12.14
C PRO A 12 15.31 -7.04 -10.69
N TYR A 13 14.29 -7.86 -10.44
CA TYR A 13 13.99 -8.35 -9.11
C TYR A 13 15.12 -9.25 -8.59
N HIS A 14 15.53 -9.03 -7.35
CA HIS A 14 16.53 -9.85 -6.66
C HIS A 14 15.90 -10.45 -5.41
N ALA A 15 15.72 -11.78 -5.42
CA ALA A 15 15.25 -12.50 -4.24
C ALA A 15 16.25 -12.35 -3.08
N PRO A 16 15.77 -12.31 -1.82
CA PRO A 16 16.66 -12.21 -0.68
C PRO A 16 17.58 -13.45 -0.59
N LYS A 17 18.89 -13.23 -0.53
CA LYS A 17 19.94 -14.26 -0.43
C LYS A 17 20.30 -14.63 1.00
N PHE A 18 20.02 -13.74 1.96
CA PHE A 18 20.33 -13.95 3.37
C PHE A 18 19.04 -13.98 4.19
N LEU A 19 19.00 -14.81 5.23
CA LEU A 19 17.84 -14.93 6.13
C LEU A 19 17.45 -13.59 6.79
N ASN A 20 18.41 -12.69 6.94
CA ASN A 20 18.22 -11.40 7.60
C ASN A 20 17.87 -10.28 6.61
N GLN A 21 17.81 -10.58 5.30
CA GLN A 21 17.33 -9.59 4.35
C GLN A 21 15.82 -9.42 4.53
N PRO A 22 15.31 -8.17 4.51
CA PRO A 22 13.88 -7.95 4.57
C PRO A 22 13.24 -8.57 3.35
N ILE A 23 12.56 -9.69 3.56
CA ILE A 23 11.56 -10.19 2.62
C ILE A 23 10.54 -9.06 2.51
N SER A 24 10.06 -8.76 1.29
CA SER A 24 8.91 -7.87 1.14
C SER A 24 7.78 -8.48 1.96
N SER A 25 7.56 -7.98 3.17
CA SER A 25 6.55 -8.47 4.12
C SER A 25 5.14 -8.15 3.64
N ARG A 26 5.04 -7.48 2.50
CA ARG A 26 3.80 -7.04 1.91
C ARG A 26 2.93 -8.26 1.58
N PRO A 27 1.79 -8.43 2.25
CA PRO A 27 0.83 -9.44 1.82
C PRO A 27 0.32 -9.06 0.43
N PRO A 28 0.11 -10.03 -0.47
CA PRO A 28 -0.58 -9.77 -1.72
C PRO A 28 -2.03 -9.33 -1.43
N PRO A 29 -2.61 -8.41 -2.22
CA PRO A 29 -4.02 -8.09 -2.10
C PRO A 29 -4.89 -9.31 -2.44
N GLU A 30 -6.03 -9.42 -1.78
CA GLU A 30 -7.04 -10.42 -2.10
C GLU A 30 -7.95 -9.87 -3.20
N ILE A 31 -8.17 -10.64 -4.27
CA ILE A 31 -9.05 -10.20 -5.37
C ILE A 31 -10.46 -10.72 -5.08
N VAL A 32 -11.32 -9.87 -4.54
CA VAL A 32 -12.74 -10.17 -4.30
C VAL A 32 -13.56 -9.44 -5.36
N GLU A 33 -14.40 -10.18 -6.10
CA GLU A 33 -15.23 -9.62 -7.19
C GLU A 33 -14.46 -8.82 -8.27
N GLY A 34 -13.17 -9.11 -8.45
CA GLY A 34 -12.30 -8.39 -9.40
C GLY A 34 -11.75 -7.07 -8.88
N ILE A 35 -11.90 -6.79 -7.58
CA ILE A 35 -11.37 -5.61 -6.89
C ILE A 35 -10.29 -6.07 -5.91
N ASP A 36 -9.18 -5.33 -5.88
CA ASP A 36 -8.11 -5.56 -4.91
C ASP A 36 -8.57 -5.09 -3.52
N GLU A 37 -8.76 -6.05 -2.61
CA GLU A 37 -9.05 -5.82 -1.20
C GLU A 37 -7.79 -6.02 -0.35
N TYR A 38 -7.67 -5.20 0.70
CA TYR A 38 -6.55 -5.22 1.64
C TYR A 38 -7.09 -5.32 3.06
N GLU A 39 -6.47 -6.17 3.86
CA GLU A 39 -6.83 -6.32 5.26
C GLU A 39 -6.36 -5.11 6.08
N VAL A 40 -7.30 -4.50 6.82
CA VAL A 40 -7.04 -3.36 7.70
C VAL A 40 -6.75 -3.85 9.11
N GLU A 41 -5.60 -3.49 9.66
CA GLU A 41 -5.26 -3.77 11.05
C GLU A 41 -5.95 -2.77 12.01
N SER A 42 -5.86 -1.47 11.71
CA SER A 42 -6.50 -0.44 12.53
C SER A 42 -6.64 0.91 11.83
N ILE A 43 -7.61 1.72 12.26
CA ILE A 43 -7.75 3.12 11.85
C ILE A 43 -7.06 3.99 12.89
N ILE A 44 -5.98 4.66 12.49
CA ILE A 44 -5.11 5.42 13.39
C ILE A 44 -5.65 6.84 13.62
N ALA A 45 -6.14 7.47 12.57
CA ALA A 45 -6.66 8.83 12.65
C ALA A 45 -7.72 9.08 11.60
N SER A 46 -8.58 10.06 11.88
CA SER A 46 -9.51 10.64 10.91
C SER A 46 -9.29 12.15 10.88
N ARG A 47 -9.29 12.74 9.69
CA ARG A 47 -9.19 14.21 9.53
C ARG A 47 -10.13 14.71 8.43
N PRO A 48 -10.60 15.96 8.48
CA PRO A 48 -11.31 16.56 7.37
C PRO A 48 -10.45 16.57 6.11
N THR A 49 -11.03 16.15 4.98
CA THR A 49 -10.35 16.16 3.68
C THR A 49 -10.03 17.60 3.27
N LYS A 50 -8.89 17.81 2.60
CA LYS A 50 -8.50 19.14 2.07
C LYS A 50 -9.32 19.59 0.86
N LEU A 51 -10.11 18.70 0.28
CA LEU A 51 -10.99 18.97 -0.86
C LEU A 51 -12.24 19.74 -0.39
N LYS A 52 -12.78 20.61 -1.27
CA LYS A 52 -14.04 21.29 -0.99
C LYS A 52 -15.16 20.27 -0.84
N GLY A 53 -15.67 20.12 0.38
CA GLY A 53 -16.77 19.24 0.75
C GLY A 53 -16.54 18.61 2.13
N SER A 54 -17.62 18.29 2.85
CA SER A 54 -17.55 17.66 4.18
C SER A 54 -17.22 16.17 4.10
N LYS A 55 -16.03 15.83 3.64
CA LYS A 55 -15.51 14.45 3.64
C LYS A 55 -14.42 14.28 4.71
N LEU A 56 -14.25 13.05 5.16
CA LEU A 56 -13.21 12.64 6.10
C LEU A 56 -12.20 11.74 5.38
N ASP A 57 -10.92 12.04 5.56
CA ASP A 57 -9.82 11.13 5.25
C ASP A 57 -9.52 10.28 6.49
N TYR A 58 -9.17 9.01 6.27
CA TYR A 58 -8.73 8.09 7.31
C TYR A 58 -7.27 7.72 7.08
N LEU A 59 -6.50 7.67 8.15
CA LEU A 59 -5.16 7.10 8.16
C LEU A 59 -5.26 5.66 8.64
N ILE A 60 -5.05 4.73 7.72
CA ILE A 60 -5.22 3.30 7.91
C ILE A 60 -3.85 2.65 8.16
N HIS A 61 -3.81 1.74 9.13
CA HIS A 61 -2.73 0.77 9.28
C HIS A 61 -3.14 -0.53 8.62
N TRP A 62 -2.45 -0.88 7.55
CA TRP A 62 -2.68 -2.12 6.81
C TRP A 62 -2.01 -3.30 7.50
N HIS A 63 -2.69 -4.44 7.54
CA HIS A 63 -2.17 -5.66 8.14
C HIS A 63 -0.92 -6.14 7.39
N GLY A 64 0.19 -6.35 8.10
CA GLY A 64 1.46 -6.81 7.49
C GLY A 64 2.30 -5.71 6.81
N TYR A 65 1.85 -4.45 6.83
CA TYR A 65 2.60 -3.31 6.29
C TYR A 65 3.34 -2.53 7.39
N PRO A 66 4.52 -1.96 7.07
CA PRO A 66 5.23 -1.13 8.03
C PRO A 66 4.47 0.18 8.32
N VAL A 67 4.72 0.76 9.49
CA VAL A 67 4.12 2.03 9.94
C VAL A 67 4.36 3.19 8.98
N SER A 68 5.45 3.15 8.20
CA SER A 68 5.78 4.14 7.18
C SER A 68 4.81 4.16 6.00
N GLU A 69 4.05 3.09 5.78
CA GLU A 69 3.10 2.93 4.67
C GLU A 69 1.64 3.12 5.10
N ARG A 70 1.39 3.74 6.26
CA ARG A 70 0.04 4.12 6.67
C ARG A 70 -0.51 5.19 5.74
N THR A 71 -1.72 4.97 5.22
CA THR A 71 -2.38 5.87 4.25
C THR A 71 -3.76 6.25 4.70
#